data_AF-A0A2E4F6L2-F1
#
_entry.id   AF-A0A2E4F6L2-F1
#
_cell.length_a   1.000
_cell.length_b   1.000
_cell.length_c   1.000
_cell.angle_alpha   90.00
_cell.angle_beta   90.00
_cell.angle_gamma   90.00
#
_symmetry.space_group_name_H-M   'P 1'
#
loop_
_entity.id
_entity.type
_entity.pdbx_description
1 polymer ?
#
loop_
_entity_poly.entity_id
_entity_poly.type
_entity_poly.pdbx_seq_one_letter_code
_entity_poly.pdbx_strand_id
1 'polypeptide(L)'
;MNQFYEPDLGSEPDNPFARDSAGKLVRRSFWLDMSDQTLTLAMTKGIGAPLRASEKRAHLVDIKREHLIDEVCQEILPPEDA
;
A
#
# COMPACT_ATOMS: atom_id res chain seq x y z
N MET A 1 -15.14 -9.87 -3.84
CA MET A 1 -14.68 -8.47 -3.89
C MET A 1 -13.17 -8.50 -3.77
N ASN A 2 -12.43 -7.90 -4.70
CA ASN A 2 -10.97 -7.94 -4.61
C ASN A 2 -10.53 -7.10 -3.40
N GLN A 3 -9.74 -7.70 -2.51
CA GLN A 3 -9.28 -7.07 -1.27
C GLN A 3 -8.05 -6.18 -1.50
N PHE A 4 -7.38 -6.35 -2.63
CA PHE A 4 -6.17 -5.63 -2.99
C PHE A 4 -6.45 -4.56 -4.02
N TYR A 5 -5.63 -3.50 -3.99
CA TYR A 5 -5.58 -2.50 -5.03
C TYR A 5 -5.13 -3.12 -6.37
N GLU A 6 -5.82 -2.79 -7.45
CA GLU A 6 -5.49 -3.18 -8.82
C GLU A 6 -4.99 -1.96 -9.60
N PRO A 7 -3.67 -1.84 -9.87
CA PRO A 7 -3.15 -0.75 -10.68
C PRO A 7 -3.46 -0.96 -12.17
N ASP A 8 -3.60 0.14 -12.92
CA ASP A 8 -3.62 0.10 -14.39
C ASP A 8 -2.19 -0.11 -14.93
N LEU A 9 -1.85 -1.38 -15.19
CA LEU A 9 -0.54 -1.76 -15.72
C LEU A 9 -0.32 -1.36 -17.18
N GLY A 10 -1.35 -0.90 -17.90
CA GLY A 10 -1.20 -0.32 -19.23
C GLY A 10 -0.55 1.06 -19.18
N SER A 11 -0.91 1.85 -18.17
CA SER A 11 -0.36 3.20 -17.93
C SER A 11 0.84 3.19 -16.98
N GLU A 12 0.85 2.28 -15.99
CA GLU A 12 1.88 2.15 -14.96
C GLU A 12 2.45 0.72 -14.90
N PRO A 13 3.26 0.29 -15.88
CA PRO A 13 3.78 -1.08 -15.95
C PRO A 13 4.69 -1.46 -14.77
N ASP A 14 5.29 -0.45 -14.14
CA ASP A 14 6.19 -0.59 -13.00
C ASP A 14 5.53 -0.39 -11.65
N ASN A 15 4.19 -0.36 -11.60
CA ASN A 15 3.48 -0.18 -10.34
C ASN A 15 3.86 -1.30 -9.33
N PRO A 16 4.34 -0.95 -8.12
CA PRO A 16 4.82 -1.93 -7.14
C PRO A 16 3.68 -2.73 -6.48
N PHE A 17 2.42 -2.30 -6.64
CA PHE A 17 1.24 -3.08 -6.23
C PHE A 17 0.84 -4.15 -7.25
N ALA A 18 1.52 -4.23 -8.40
CA ALA A 18 1.23 -5.23 -9.42
C ALA A 18 1.24 -6.66 -8.85
N ARG A 19 0.19 -7.41 -9.15
CA ARG A 19 0.02 -8.82 -8.76
C ARG A 19 -0.04 -9.72 -9.99
N ASP A 20 0.48 -10.93 -9.85
CA ASP A 20 0.35 -11.98 -10.86
C ASP A 20 -1.07 -12.57 -10.88
N SER A 21 -1.32 -13.52 -11.79
CA SER A 21 -2.61 -14.20 -11.91
C SER A 21 -3.01 -15.03 -10.68
N ALA A 22 -2.07 -15.31 -9.77
CA ALA A 22 -2.33 -15.97 -8.49
C ALA A 22 -2.58 -14.96 -7.35
N GLY A 23 -2.58 -13.65 -7.64
CA GLY A 23 -2.77 -12.59 -6.67
C GLY A 23 -1.53 -12.30 -5.84
N LYS A 24 -0.33 -12.75 -6.23
CA LYS A 24 0.91 -12.49 -5.49
C LYS A 24 1.61 -11.24 -6.04
N LEU A 25 2.17 -10.41 -5.15
CA LEU A 25 2.99 -9.27 -5.53
C LEU A 25 4.16 -9.71 -6.43
N VAL A 26 4.21 -9.17 -7.65
CA VAL A 26 5.31 -9.42 -8.61
C VAL A 26 6.61 -8.84 -8.08
N ARG A 27 6.54 -7.62 -7.52
CA ARG A 27 7.69 -6.86 -6.98
C ARG A 27 7.72 -6.93 -5.46
N ARG A 28 7.58 -8.12 -4.88
CA ARG A 28 7.48 -8.28 -3.42
C ARG A 28 8.72 -7.78 -2.66
N SER A 29 9.92 -7.96 -3.22
CA SER A 29 11.18 -7.50 -2.60
C SER A 29 11.18 -6.00 -2.36
N PHE A 30 10.63 -5.20 -3.28
CA PHE A 30 10.49 -3.74 -3.15
C PHE A 30 9.89 -3.34 -1.79
N TRP A 31 8.89 -4.09 -1.32
CA TRP A 31 8.22 -3.83 -0.04
C TRP A 31 8.97 -4.42 1.16
N LEU A 32 9.53 -5.62 1.01
CA LEU A 32 10.21 -6.32 2.11
C LEU A 32 11.57 -5.71 2.46
N ASP A 33 12.23 -5.08 1.49
CA ASP A 33 13.52 -4.42 1.65
C ASP A 33 13.37 -3.03 2.31
N MET A 34 12.14 -2.49 2.39
CA MET A 34 11.87 -1.23 3.08
C MET A 34 11.90 -1.39 4.60
N SER A 35 12.47 -0.39 5.26
CA SER A 35 12.26 -0.20 6.71
C SER A 35 10.81 0.19 6.99
N ASP A 36 10.35 -0.07 8.21
CA ASP A 36 9.00 0.29 8.65
C ASP A 36 8.72 1.80 8.44
N GLN A 37 9.68 2.67 8.75
CA GLN A 37 9.55 4.12 8.55
C GLN A 37 9.39 4.48 7.05
N THR A 38 10.19 3.88 6.17
CA THR A 38 10.09 4.11 4.72
C THR A 38 8.77 3.60 4.16
N LEU A 39 8.33 2.42 4.62
CA LEU A 39 7.06 1.82 4.23
C LEU A 39 5.88 2.69 4.68
N THR A 40 5.87 3.16 5.92
CA THR A 40 4.83 4.06 6.43
C THR A 40 4.74 5.33 5.58
N LEU A 41 5.87 5.95 5.26
CA LEU A 41 5.89 7.16 4.42
C LEU A 41 5.37 6.87 3.00
N ALA A 42 5.79 5.75 2.39
CA ALA A 42 5.33 5.34 1.07
C ALA A 42 3.80 5.12 1.05
N MET A 43 3.23 4.59 2.14
CA MET A 43 1.81 4.28 2.23
C MET A 43 0.92 5.47 2.62
N THR A 44 1.47 6.48 3.30
CA THR A 44 0.71 7.65 3.79
C THR A 44 0.88 8.88 2.91
N LYS A 45 2.07 9.09 2.33
CA LYS A 45 2.43 10.27 1.53
C LYS A 45 2.95 9.94 0.13
N GLY A 46 3.28 8.69 -0.14
CA GLY A 46 3.81 8.24 -1.43
C GLY A 46 2.77 7.50 -2.28
N ILE A 47 3.24 6.46 -2.94
CA ILE A 47 2.46 5.59 -3.85
C ILE A 47 1.22 4.97 -3.23
N GLY A 48 1.17 4.79 -1.90
CA GLY A 48 -0.01 4.28 -1.22
C GLY A 48 -1.00 5.36 -0.80
N ALA A 49 -0.67 6.65 -0.89
CA ALA A 49 -1.57 7.75 -0.49
C ALA A 49 -2.99 7.65 -1.07
N PRO A 50 -3.19 7.35 -2.38
CA PRO A 50 -4.53 7.28 -2.96
C PRO A 50 -5.32 5.99 -2.60
N LEU A 51 -4.68 4.99 -1.98
CA LEU A 51 -5.34 3.73 -1.62
C LEU A 51 -6.31 3.93 -0.44
N ARG A 52 -7.41 3.18 -0.47
CA ARG A 52 -8.36 3.09 0.65
C ARG A 52 -7.70 2.39 1.84
N ALA A 53 -8.14 2.71 3.05
CA ALA A 53 -7.64 2.08 4.27
C ALA A 53 -7.74 0.54 4.23
N SER A 54 -8.80 -0.01 3.64
CA SER A 54 -8.96 -1.46 3.45
C SER A 54 -7.88 -2.08 2.54
N GLU A 55 -7.49 -1.39 1.48
CA GLU A 55 -6.47 -1.85 0.52
C GLU A 55 -5.08 -1.77 1.14
N LYS A 56 -4.80 -0.69 1.87
CA LYS A 56 -3.57 -0.52 2.65
C LYS A 56 -3.44 -1.63 3.69
N ARG A 57 -4.50 -1.89 4.45
CA ARG A 57 -4.55 -2.96 5.45
C ARG A 57 -4.29 -4.33 4.82
N ALA A 58 -4.97 -4.67 3.73
CA ALA A 58 -4.77 -5.95 3.04
C ALA A 58 -3.32 -6.09 2.55
N HIS A 59 -2.73 -5.01 2.02
CA HIS A 59 -1.34 -5.00 1.59
C HIS A 59 -0.36 -5.24 2.75
N LEU A 60 -0.52 -4.53 3.87
CA LEU A 60 0.35 -4.68 5.05
C LEU A 60 0.31 -6.10 5.64
N VAL A 61 -0.88 -6.72 5.69
CA VAL A 61 -1.04 -8.12 6.09
C VAL A 61 -0.30 -9.05 5.12
N ASP A 62 -0.44 -8.83 3.82
CA ASP A 62 0.22 -9.67 2.81
C ASP A 62 1.76 -9.62 2.96
N ILE A 63 2.34 -8.48 3.28
CA ILE A 63 3.80 -8.33 3.49
C ILE A 63 4.26 -8.62 4.94
N LYS A 64 3.37 -9.11 5.82
CA LYS A 64 3.65 -9.43 7.24
C LYS A 64 4.12 -8.22 8.05
N ARG A 65 3.48 -7.07 7.84
CA ARG A 65 3.74 -5.79 8.51
C ARG A 65 2.47 -5.28 9.20
N GLU A 66 1.69 -6.19 9.79
CA GLU A 66 0.40 -5.89 10.42
C GLU A 66 0.51 -4.85 11.54
N HIS A 67 1.65 -4.80 12.23
CA HIS A 67 1.91 -3.84 13.30
C HIS A 67 1.91 -2.38 12.83
N LEU A 68 2.04 -2.11 11.52
CA LEU A 68 1.99 -0.76 10.95
C LEU A 68 0.57 -0.33 10.56
N ILE A 69 -0.43 -1.21 10.67
CA ILE A 69 -1.81 -0.90 10.25
C ILE A 69 -2.34 0.33 10.97
N ASP A 70 -2.13 0.41 12.29
CA ASP A 70 -2.63 1.50 13.12
C ASP A 70 -1.97 2.84 12.82
N GLU A 71 -0.77 2.85 12.22
CA GLU A 71 -0.06 4.07 11.80
C GLU A 71 -0.41 4.46 10.36
N VAL A 72 -0.47 3.49 9.45
CA VAL A 72 -0.69 3.71 8.02
C VAL A 72 -2.15 3.96 7.67
N CYS A 73 -3.08 3.32 8.39
CA CYS A 73 -4.52 3.39 8.13
C CYS A 73 -5.25 4.41 9.00
N GLN A 74 -4.52 5.31 9.67
CA GLN A 74 -5.15 6.44 10.36
C GLN A 74 -5.94 7.25 9.34
N GLU A 75 -7.23 7.48 9.61
CA GLU A 75 -7.99 8.50 8.90
C GLU A 75 -7.27 9.82 9.14
N ILE A 76 -6.54 10.29 8.12
CA ILE A 76 -6.03 11.65 8.12
C ILE A 76 -7.27 12.53 8.01
N LEU A 77 -7.75 13.04 9.15
CA LEU A 77 -8.69 14.16 9.15
C LEU A 77 -8.06 15.24 8.27
N PRO A 78 -8.74 15.70 7.20
CA PRO A 78 -8.22 16.79 6.41
C PRO A 78 -7.94 17.95 7.36
N PRO A 79 -6.81 18.66 7.23
CA PRO A 79 -6.55 19.82 8.07
C PRO A 79 -7.73 20.78 7.90
N GLU A 80 -8.35 21.18 9.02
CA GLU A 80 -9.32 22.26 9.01
C GLU A 80 -8.59 23.49 8.46
N ASP A 81 -9.04 23.99 7.30
CA ASP A 81 -8.50 25.20 6.68
C ASP A 81 -8.51 26.33 7.72
N ALA A 82 -7.31 26.83 8.06
CA ALA A 82 -7.08 27.93 8.99
C ALA A 82 -7.09 29.29 8.27
#